data_AF-V5G916-F1
#
_entry.id   AF-V5G916-F1
#
_cell.length_a   1.000
_cell.length_b   1.000
_cell.length_c   1.000
_cell.angle_alpha   90.00
_cell.angle_beta   90.00
_cell.angle_gamma   90.00
#
_symmetry.space_group_name_H-M   'P 1'
#
loop_
_entity.id
_entity.type
_entity.pdbx_description
1 polymer ?
#
loop_
_entity_poly.entity_id
_entity_poly.type
_entity_poly.pdbx_seq_one_letter_code
_entity_poly.pdbx_strand_id
1 'polypeptide(L)'
;MIGNGNLCRALVKANACLASENNERVTIFNYQVPSKQLLNRLLDQLSQPATWTNTDACQECGKNFSITVRTHHCRHCGRALCSKCSDQEVPIVKFGENKPVRVCRVCFDVLKTGAS
;
A
#
# COMPACT_ATOMS: atom_id res chain seq x y z
N MET A 1 -22.78 -1.65 -10.22
CA MET A 1 -22.01 -2.90 -10.07
C MET A 1 -21.72 -3.12 -8.59
N ILE A 2 -22.26 -4.19 -7.99
CA ILE A 2 -21.90 -4.57 -6.63
C ILE A 2 -20.51 -5.21 -6.73
N GLY A 3 -19.47 -4.45 -6.39
CA GLY A 3 -18.09 -4.97 -6.41
C GLY A 3 -17.91 -6.13 -5.43
N ASN A 4 -16.98 -7.04 -5.72
CA ASN A 4 -16.71 -8.24 -4.91
C ASN A 4 -15.90 -7.93 -3.63
N GLY A 5 -16.35 -6.96 -2.82
CA GLY A 5 -15.65 -6.53 -1.62
C GLY A 5 -15.42 -7.65 -0.60
N ASN A 6 -16.33 -8.63 -0.51
CA ASN A 6 -16.16 -9.81 0.35
C ASN A 6 -14.98 -10.68 -0.10
N LEU A 7 -14.83 -10.89 -1.40
CA LEU A 7 -13.69 -11.61 -1.96
C LEU A 7 -12.38 -10.89 -1.69
N CYS A 8 -12.33 -9.56 -1.92
CA CYS A 8 -11.13 -8.77 -1.63
C CYS A 8 -10.71 -8.91 -0.16
N ARG A 9 -11.66 -8.87 0.77
CA ARG A 9 -11.38 -9.05 2.20
C ARG A 9 -10.87 -10.46 2.52
N ALA A 10 -11.48 -11.48 1.94
CA ALA A 10 -11.03 -12.87 2.11
C ALA A 10 -9.59 -13.06 1.59
N LEU A 11 -9.27 -12.48 0.43
CA LEU A 11 -7.93 -12.52 -0.15
C LEU A 11 -6.91 -11.81 0.74
N VAL A 12 -7.22 -10.62 1.27
CA VAL A 12 -6.33 -9.89 2.19
C VAL A 12 -6.07 -10.69 3.47
N LYS A 13 -7.10 -11.31 4.05
CA LYS A 13 -6.95 -12.20 5.22
C LYS A 13 -6.10 -13.44 4.91
N ALA A 14 -6.07 -13.87 3.66
CA ALA A 14 -5.19 -14.92 3.16
C ALA A 14 -3.81 -14.39 2.71
N ASN A 15 -3.43 -13.17 3.11
CA ASN A 15 -2.15 -12.51 2.80
C ASN A 15 -1.93 -12.16 1.33
N ALA A 16 -3.01 -11.95 0.57
CA ALA A 16 -2.88 -11.41 -0.77
C ALA A 16 -2.21 -10.02 -0.73
N CYS A 17 -1.23 -9.83 -1.61
CA CYS A 17 -0.52 -8.57 -1.73
C CYS A 17 -1.39 -7.51 -2.41
N LEU A 18 -1.71 -6.43 -1.69
CA LEU A 18 -2.45 -5.28 -2.22
C LEU A 18 -1.62 -4.45 -3.21
N ALA A 19 -0.28 -4.51 -3.11
CA ALA A 19 0.63 -3.79 -4.00
C ALA A 19 0.80 -4.46 -5.37
N SER A 20 0.13 -5.58 -5.63
CA SER A 20 0.18 -6.28 -6.92
C SER A 20 -0.29 -5.38 -8.06
N GLU A 21 0.41 -5.49 -9.18
CA GLU A 21 0.20 -4.72 -10.40
C GLU A 21 -0.11 -5.67 -11.56
N ASN A 22 -1.04 -5.30 -12.45
CA ASN A 22 -1.31 -6.07 -13.66
C ASN A 22 -0.39 -5.61 -14.83
N ASN A 23 -0.53 -6.22 -16.01
CA ASN A 23 0.27 -5.88 -17.19
C ASN A 23 0.06 -4.44 -17.70
N GLU A 24 -0.99 -3.75 -17.24
CA GLU A 24 -1.35 -2.38 -17.63
C GLU A 24 -0.91 -1.35 -16.57
N ARG A 25 -0.09 -1.76 -15.59
CA ARG A 25 0.33 -0.93 -14.45
C ARG A 25 -0.81 -0.47 -13.54
N VAL A 26 -1.92 -1.21 -13.52
CA VAL A 26 -3.07 -0.95 -12.67
C VAL A 26 -2.95 -1.72 -11.36
N THR A 27 -3.22 -1.02 -10.26
CA THR A 27 -3.27 -1.54 -8.88
C THR A 27 -4.56 -1.08 -8.21
N ILE A 28 -4.90 -1.67 -7.07
CA ILE A 28 -6.01 -1.17 -6.24
C ILE A 28 -5.80 0.27 -5.73
N PHE A 29 -4.58 0.81 -5.81
CA PHE A 29 -4.24 2.17 -5.39
C PHE A 29 -4.51 3.22 -6.46
N ASN A 30 -4.42 2.87 -7.74
CA ASN A 30 -4.58 3.80 -8.87
C ASN A 30 -5.83 3.54 -9.72
N TYR A 31 -6.54 2.44 -9.49
CA TYR A 31 -7.78 2.15 -10.19
C TYR A 31 -8.84 3.21 -9.88
N GLN A 32 -9.51 3.69 -10.94
CA GLN A 32 -10.49 4.77 -10.83
C GLN A 32 -11.77 4.24 -10.18
N VAL A 33 -12.11 4.77 -9.01
CA VAL A 33 -13.31 4.41 -8.26
C VAL A 33 -13.96 5.67 -7.67
N PRO A 34 -15.29 5.67 -7.46
CA PRO A 34 -15.98 6.81 -6.84
C PRO A 34 -15.52 7.12 -5.41
N SER A 35 -14.95 6.13 -4.70
CA SER A 35 -14.51 6.25 -3.32
C SER A 35 -13.38 5.28 -2.98
N LYS A 36 -12.43 5.73 -2.16
CA LYS A 36 -11.32 4.92 -1.64
C LYS A 36 -11.67 4.11 -0.38
N GLN A 37 -12.94 4.10 0.05
CA GLN A 37 -13.39 3.38 1.25
C GLN A 37 -13.00 1.89 1.25
N LEU A 38 -13.12 1.20 0.11
CA LEU A 38 -12.73 -0.22 0.03
C LEU A 38 -11.22 -0.38 0.25
N LEU A 39 -10.39 0.44 -0.39
CA LEU A 39 -8.94 0.41 -0.22
C LEU A 39 -8.56 0.64 1.25
N ASN A 40 -9.10 1.67 1.88
CA ASN A 40 -8.80 2.01 3.27
C ASN A 40 -9.18 0.86 4.21
N ARG A 41 -10.36 0.26 4.02
CA ARG A 41 -10.79 -0.90 4.81
C ARG A 41 -9.89 -2.12 4.61
N LEU A 42 -9.41 -2.37 3.39
CA LEU A 42 -8.50 -3.49 3.12
C LEU A 42 -7.13 -3.26 3.78
N LEU A 43 -6.62 -2.03 3.75
CA LEU A 43 -5.38 -1.63 4.43
C LEU A 43 -5.47 -1.80 5.96
N ASP A 44 -6.62 -1.44 6.54
CA ASP A 44 -6.88 -1.64 7.97
C ASP A 44 -6.96 -3.11 8.37
N GLN A 45 -7.44 -3.98 7.47
CA GLN A 45 -7.55 -5.41 7.71
C GLN A 45 -6.25 -6.19 7.56
N LEU A 46 -5.15 -5.58 7.11
CA LEU A 46 -3.84 -6.23 7.10
C LEU A 46 -3.45 -6.59 8.54
N SER A 47 -3.25 -7.88 8.81
CA SER A 47 -2.82 -8.42 10.11
C SER A 47 -1.30 -8.67 10.18
N GLN A 48 -0.61 -8.63 9.04
CA GLN A 48 0.84 -8.72 8.92
C GLN A 48 1.35 -7.77 7.84
N PRO A 49 2.64 -7.42 7.86
CA PRO A 49 3.28 -6.68 6.77
C PRO A 49 3.05 -7.38 5.43
N ALA A 50 2.59 -6.62 4.43
CA ALA A 50 2.48 -7.14 3.08
C ALA A 50 3.87 -7.38 2.48
N THR A 51 4.00 -8.44 1.68
CA THR A 51 5.21 -8.74 0.92
C THR A 51 5.60 -7.55 0.04
N TRP A 52 6.87 -7.20 0.05
CA TRP A 52 7.40 -6.12 -0.78
C TRP A 52 7.35 -6.50 -2.25
N THR A 53 6.81 -5.59 -3.06
CA THR A 53 6.84 -5.72 -4.51
C THR A 53 8.17 -5.22 -5.07
N ASN A 54 8.61 -5.82 -6.16
CA ASN A 54 9.78 -5.36 -6.90
C ASN A 54 9.31 -4.91 -8.29
N THR A 55 9.38 -3.61 -8.53
CA THR A 55 9.01 -2.97 -9.79
C THR A 55 10.15 -2.05 -10.25
N ASP A 56 10.20 -1.74 -11.54
CA ASP A 56 11.17 -0.82 -12.14
C ASP A 56 10.79 0.66 -11.97
N ALA A 57 9.55 0.95 -11.53
CA ALA A 57 9.04 2.29 -11.33
C ALA A 57 8.26 2.43 -10.01
N CYS A 58 8.23 3.67 -9.50
CA CYS A 58 7.43 4.05 -8.35
C CYS A 58 5.94 3.78 -8.62
N GLN A 59 5.32 2.93 -7.82
CA GLN A 59 3.93 2.54 -8.02
C GLN A 59 2.92 3.67 -7.76
N GLU A 60 3.35 4.83 -7.25
CA GLU A 60 2.50 6.01 -7.02
C GLU A 60 2.62 7.04 -8.14
N CYS A 61 3.85 7.44 -8.51
CA CYS A 61 4.07 8.53 -9.47
C CYS A 61 4.59 8.05 -10.83
N GLY A 62 4.81 6.74 -11.02
CA GLY A 62 5.31 6.15 -12.26
C GLY A 62 6.79 6.47 -12.58
N LYS A 63 7.51 7.18 -11.70
CA LYS A 63 8.92 7.51 -11.92
C LYS A 63 9.78 6.25 -11.88
N ASN A 64 10.53 6.01 -12.95
CA ASN A 64 11.48 4.90 -13.03
C ASN A 64 12.57 5.03 -11.95
N PHE A 65 12.88 3.90 -11.33
CA PHE A 65 14.02 3.77 -10.43
C PHE A 65 15.32 3.77 -11.24
N SER A 66 16.37 4.27 -10.61
CA SER A 66 17.71 4.39 -11.19
C SER A 66 18.74 4.52 -10.08
N ILE A 67 20.01 4.71 -10.45
CA ILE A 67 21.11 4.93 -9.49
C ILE A 67 20.84 6.16 -8.60
N THR A 68 20.16 7.19 -9.12
CA THR A 68 19.83 8.40 -8.36
C THR A 68 18.42 8.37 -7.76
N VAL A 69 17.51 7.57 -8.31
CA VAL A 69 16.15 7.39 -7.80
C VAL A 69 16.02 5.97 -7.22
N ARG A 70 16.34 5.83 -5.92
CA ARG A 70 16.32 4.53 -5.25
C ARG A 70 14.89 4.08 -4.92
N THR A 71 14.71 2.77 -4.87
CA THR A 71 13.48 2.11 -4.44
C THR A 71 13.38 2.10 -2.92
N HIS A 72 12.20 2.43 -2.41
CA HIS A 72 11.83 2.32 -1.00
C HIS A 72 10.50 1.61 -0.87
N HIS A 73 10.33 0.78 0.15
CA HIS A 73 9.07 0.06 0.38
C HIS A 73 8.26 0.67 1.50
N CYS A 74 6.94 0.72 1.33
CA CYS A 74 6.02 0.99 2.42
C CYS A 74 5.98 -0.22 3.36
N ARG A 75 6.33 -0.05 4.65
CA ARG A 75 6.33 -1.16 5.63
C ARG A 75 4.93 -1.67 5.97
N HIS A 76 3.89 -0.94 5.56
CA HIS A 76 2.50 -1.35 5.75
C HIS A 76 1.94 -2.15 4.56
N CYS A 77 1.92 -1.55 3.37
CA CYS A 77 1.28 -2.13 2.19
C CYS A 77 2.22 -2.80 1.17
N GLY A 78 3.54 -2.72 1.36
CA GLY A 78 4.53 -3.41 0.53
C GLY A 78 4.85 -2.77 -0.82
N ARG A 79 4.19 -1.66 -1.22
CA ARG A 79 4.46 -0.97 -2.50
C ARG A 79 5.90 -0.47 -2.60
N ALA A 80 6.47 -0.59 -3.81
CA ALA A 80 7.73 0.03 -4.22
C ALA A 80 7.53 1.50 -4.63
N LEU A 81 8.22 2.41 -3.97
CA LEU A 81 8.01 3.86 -4.04
C LEU A 81 9.33 4.63 -4.09
N CYS A 82 9.31 5.83 -4.67
CA CYS A 82 10.42 6.77 -4.54
C CYS A 82 10.40 7.46 -3.16
N SER A 83 11.51 8.12 -2.81
CA SER A 83 11.63 8.83 -1.51
C SER A 83 10.48 9.83 -1.29
N LYS A 84 10.11 10.60 -2.32
CA LYS A 84 9.01 11.59 -2.25
C LYS A 84 7.61 10.98 -2.05
N CYS A 85 7.38 9.75 -2.48
CA CYS A 85 6.07 9.08 -2.32
C CYS A 85 5.98 8.25 -1.04
N SER A 86 7.06 8.20 -0.26
CA SER A 86 7.19 7.43 0.98
C SER A 86 7.91 8.25 2.05
N ASP A 87 7.63 9.54 2.13
CA ASP A 87 8.29 10.51 3.00
C ASP A 87 7.71 10.57 4.42
N GLN A 88 6.77 9.67 4.75
CA GLN A 88 6.11 9.59 6.04
C GLN A 88 6.68 8.45 6.88
N GLU A 89 6.69 8.63 8.20
CA GLU A 89 7.04 7.60 9.17
C GLU A 89 5.99 7.52 10.28
N VAL A 90 5.58 6.30 10.64
CA VAL A 90 4.58 6.05 11.69
C VAL A 90 4.85 4.68 12.31
N PRO A 91 4.66 4.50 13.64
CA PRO A 91 4.69 3.17 14.24
C PRO A 91 3.52 2.32 13.71
N ILE A 92 3.77 1.04 13.45
CA ILE A 92 2.75 0.08 13.03
C ILE A 92 2.56 -0.93 14.15
N VAL A 93 1.89 -0.48 15.22
CA VAL A 93 1.73 -1.25 16.47
C VAL A 93 1.11 -2.63 16.21
N LYS A 94 0.14 -2.72 15.27
CA LYS A 94 -0.48 -4.00 14.89
C LYS A 94 0.48 -5.02 14.27
N PHE A 95 1.65 -4.58 13.79
CA PHE A 95 2.72 -5.45 13.26
C PHE A 95 3.91 -5.58 14.23
N GLY A 96 3.81 -5.04 15.45
CA GLY A 96 4.91 -5.03 16.42
C GLY A 96 5.96 -3.94 16.19
N GLU A 97 5.77 -3.05 15.21
CA GLU A 97 6.68 -1.95 14.90
C GLU A 97 6.40 -0.74 15.80
N ASN A 98 6.96 -0.75 17.02
CA ASN A 98 6.77 0.31 18.01
C ASN A 98 7.55 1.59 17.70
N LYS A 99 8.59 1.51 16.86
CA LYS A 99 9.33 2.67 16.35
C LYS A 99 8.70 3.15 15.05
N PRO A 100 8.73 4.46 14.74
CA PRO A 100 8.29 4.95 13.44
C PRO A 100 9.04 4.25 12.29
N VAL A 101 8.28 3.75 11.32
CA VAL A 101 8.82 3.13 10.11
C VAL A 101 8.23 3.79 8.87
N ARG A 102 8.98 3.75 7.77
CA ARG A 102 8.59 4.37 6.50
C ARG A 102 7.29 3.80 5.94
N VAL A 103 6.36 4.68 5.60
CA VAL A 103 5.11 4.33 4.93
C VAL A 103 4.82 5.28 3.76
N CYS A 104 3.94 4.87 2.85
CA CYS A 104 3.39 5.77 1.86
C CYS A 104 2.34 6.68 2.49
N ARG A 105 2.01 7.79 1.81
CA ARG A 105 1.02 8.76 2.31
C ARG A 105 -0.35 8.12 2.58
N VAL A 106 -0.83 7.24 1.69
CA VAL A 106 -2.11 6.55 1.86
C VAL A 106 -2.12 5.70 3.15
N CYS A 107 -1.04 4.96 3.40
CA CYS A 107 -0.93 4.14 4.62
C CYS A 107 -0.74 4.99 5.87
N PHE A 108 -0.02 6.12 5.77
CA PHE A 108 0.11 7.07 6.87
C PHE A 108 -1.25 7.58 7.33
N ASP A 109 -2.08 8.04 6.39
CA ASP A 109 -3.42 8.54 6.67
C ASP A 109 -4.26 7.44 7.35
N VAL A 110 -4.32 6.25 6.75
CA VAL A 110 -5.06 5.09 7.30
C VAL A 110 -4.60 4.73 8.72
N LEU A 111 -3.29 4.67 8.98
CA LEU A 111 -2.74 4.31 10.29
C LEU A 111 -2.92 5.39 11.35
N LYS A 112 -3.01 6.67 10.95
CA LYS A 112 -3.19 7.80 11.88
C LYS A 112 -4.65 8.11 12.20
N THR A 113 -5.56 7.95 11.24
CA THR A 113 -6.98 8.29 11.41
C THR A 113 -7.87 7.07 11.63
N GLY A 114 -7.40 5.86 11.32
CA GLY A 114 -8.25 4.68 11.11
C GLY A 114 -9.06 4.80 9.81
N ALA A 115 -9.54 3.67 9.26
CA ALA A 115 -10.46 3.69 8.13
C ALA A 115 -11.82 4.27 8.55
N SER A 116 -12.00 5.57 8.33
CA SER A 116 -13.31 6.23 8.36
C SER A 116 -14.16 5.79 7.15
#